data_AF-A0A0Q4EDL1-F1
#
_entry.id   AF-A0A0Q4EDL1-F1
#
_cell.length_a   1.000
_cell.length_b   1.000
_cell.length_c   1.000
_cell.angle_alpha   90.00
_cell.angle_beta   90.00
_cell.angle_gamma   90.00
#
_symmetry.space_group_name_H-M   'P 1'
#
loop_
_entity.id
_entity.type
_entity.pdbx_description
1 polymer ?
#
loop_
_entity_poly.entity_id
_entity_poly.type
_entity_poly.pdbx_seq_one_letter_code
_entity_poly.pdbx_strand_id
1 'polypeptide(L)'
;MKEKNILLIGKSFFWISFLLGNICLFGYVITKNDAFAMCGYLLLIFGTIINLLVILCLVIYGLINKSQLKICMKASMIICINIPIAIIYFYVGISLLNI
;
A
#
# COMPACT_ATOMS: atom_id res chain seq x y z
N MET A 1 -1.60 -22.08 4.68
CA MET A 1 -0.64 -21.20 5.39
C MET A 1 -1.08 -21.06 6.85
N LYS A 2 -0.20 -20.82 7.83
CA LYS A 2 -0.67 -20.54 9.21
C LYS A 2 -1.37 -19.18 9.23
N GLU A 3 -2.48 -19.07 9.96
CA GLU A 3 -3.29 -17.86 10.07
C GLU A 3 -2.47 -16.60 10.42
N LYS A 4 -1.55 -16.75 11.38
CA LYS A 4 -0.63 -15.68 11.80
C LYS A 4 0.22 -15.17 10.64
N ASN A 5 0.66 -16.04 9.73
CA ASN A 5 1.50 -15.66 8.60
C ASN A 5 0.73 -14.82 7.57
N ILE A 6 -0.53 -15.17 7.30
CA ILE A 6 -1.40 -14.42 6.37
C ILE A 6 -1.61 -12.99 6.86
N LEU A 7 -1.89 -12.83 8.15
CA LEU A 7 -2.06 -11.51 8.75
C LEU A 7 -0.76 -10.70 8.74
N LEU A 8 0.38 -11.37 8.94
CA LEU A 8 1.70 -10.74 8.93
C LEU A 8 2.04 -10.20 7.54
N ILE A 9 1.71 -10.95 6.47
CA ILE A 9 1.86 -10.47 5.09
C ILE A 9 1.08 -9.17 4.88
N GLY A 10 -0.22 -9.16 5.23
CA GLY A 10 -1.06 -7.96 5.06
C GLY A 10 -0.52 -6.74 5.82
N LYS A 11 -0.06 -6.94 7.07
CA LYS A 11 0.56 -5.87 7.86
C LYS A 11 1.90 -5.40 7.30
N SER A 12 2.75 -6.31 6.82
CA SER A 12 4.04 -5.94 6.25
C SER A 12 3.88 -5.11 4.98
N PHE A 13 2.97 -5.50 4.07
CA PHE A 13 2.67 -4.69 2.89
C PHE A 13 2.15 -3.30 3.24
N PHE A 14 1.25 -3.21 4.23
CA PHE A 14 0.79 -1.93 4.76
C PHE A 14 1.96 -1.06 5.25
N TRP A 15 2.78 -1.59 6.16
CA TRP A 15 3.88 -0.82 6.76
C TRP A 15 4.95 -0.41 5.75
N ILE A 16 5.30 -1.28 4.79
CA ILE A 16 6.29 -0.98 3.76
C ILE A 16 5.78 0.15 2.86
N SER A 17 4.55 0.06 2.35
CA SER A 17 3.97 1.12 1.51
C SER A 17 3.84 2.44 2.28
N PHE A 18 3.40 2.38 3.53
CA PHE A 18 3.27 3.57 4.38
C PHE A 18 4.62 4.26 4.63
N LEU A 19 5.64 3.50 5.04
CA LEU A 19 6.97 4.05 5.31
C LEU A 19 7.61 4.64 4.05
N LEU A 20 7.58 3.92 2.92
CA LEU A 20 8.14 4.41 1.67
C LEU A 20 7.45 5.70 1.19
N GLY A 21 6.12 5.77 1.31
CA GLY A 21 5.40 6.98 0.92
C GLY A 21 5.73 8.17 1.82
N ASN A 22 5.89 7.98 3.13
CA ASN A 22 6.36 9.03 4.03
C ASN A 22 7.79 9.49 3.68
N ILE A 23 8.69 8.54 3.38
CA ILE A 23 10.07 8.88 2.97
C ILE A 23 10.06 9.71 1.68
N CYS A 24 9.24 9.36 0.69
CA CYS A 24 9.13 10.14 -0.55
C CYS A 24 8.55 11.53 -0.27
N LEU A 25 7.47 11.61 0.51
CA LEU A 25 6.80 12.88 0.79
C LEU A 25 7.68 13.83 1.60
N PHE A 26 8.20 13.38 2.75
CA PHE A 26 9.07 14.21 3.59
C PHE A 26 10.41 14.48 2.94
N GLY A 27 10.96 13.51 2.20
CA GLY A 27 12.16 13.71 1.39
C GLY A 27 12.00 14.87 0.42
N TYR A 28 10.88 14.92 -0.32
CA TYR A 28 10.57 16.05 -1.19
C TYR A 28 10.38 17.36 -0.41
N VAL A 29 9.60 17.36 0.67
CA VAL A 29 9.31 18.57 1.45
C VAL A 29 10.58 19.20 2.03
N ILE A 30 11.50 18.40 2.55
CA ILE A 30 12.73 18.86 3.21
C ILE A 30 13.80 19.27 2.19
N THR A 31 14.02 18.43 1.17
CA THR A 31 15.15 18.61 0.25
C THR A 31 14.79 19.37 -1.02
N LYS A 32 13.49 19.48 -1.34
CA LYS A 32 12.98 19.99 -2.63
C LYS A 32 13.56 19.28 -3.85
N ASN A 33 14.03 18.04 -3.68
CA ASN A 33 14.56 17.23 -4.76
C ASN A 33 13.44 16.46 -5.46
N ASP A 34 13.23 16.75 -6.74
CA ASP A 34 12.20 16.14 -7.59
C ASP A 34 12.32 14.62 -7.72
N ALA A 35 13.50 14.04 -7.47
CA ALA A 35 13.67 12.58 -7.42
C ALA A 35 12.74 11.94 -6.38
N PHE A 36 12.50 12.60 -5.24
CA PHE A 36 11.56 12.09 -4.23
C PHE A 36 10.10 12.18 -4.69
N ALA A 37 9.73 13.23 -5.42
CA ALA A 37 8.39 13.34 -6.01
C ALA A 37 8.17 12.28 -7.09
N MET A 38 9.16 12.06 -7.97
CA MET A 38 9.11 11.01 -8.99
C MET A 38 9.03 9.61 -8.37
N CYS A 39 9.84 9.33 -7.35
CA CYS A 39 9.75 8.08 -6.58
C CYS A 39 8.37 7.92 -5.91
N GLY A 40 7.83 8.97 -5.31
CA GLY A 40 6.49 8.95 -4.71
C GLY A 40 5.39 8.63 -5.73
N TYR A 41 5.47 9.21 -6.93
CA TYR A 41 4.55 8.93 -8.03
C TYR A 41 4.66 7.49 -8.55
N LEU A 42 5.89 6.98 -8.72
CA LEU A 42 6.10 5.58 -9.09
C LEU A 42 5.59 4.61 -8.02
N LEU A 43 5.84 4.92 -6.74
CA LEU A 43 5.33 4.15 -5.61
C LEU A 43 3.80 4.13 -5.59
N LEU A 44 3.15 5.24 -5.94
CA LEU A 44 1.70 5.33 -6.07
C LEU A 44 1.16 4.36 -7.13
N ILE A 45 1.75 4.35 -8.33
CA ILE A 45 1.31 3.47 -9.42
C ILE A 45 1.61 2.01 -9.09
N PHE A 46 2.89 1.68 -8.88
CA PHE A 46 3.32 0.30 -8.68
C PHE A 46 2.81 -0.27 -7.36
N GLY A 47 2.82 0.54 -6.28
CA GLY A 47 2.30 0.13 -4.98
C GLY A 47 0.80 -0.18 -5.05
N THR A 48 0.01 0.61 -5.80
CA THR A 48 -1.41 0.32 -6.00
C THR A 48 -1.62 -0.98 -6.77
N ILE A 49 -0.90 -1.20 -7.86
CA ILE A 49 -0.98 -2.43 -8.66
C ILE A 49 -0.60 -3.66 -7.81
N ILE A 50 0.52 -3.59 -7.09
CA ILE A 50 1.00 -4.68 -6.25
C ILE A 50 0.00 -4.97 -5.11
N ASN A 51 -0.51 -3.93 -4.44
CA ASN A 51 -1.51 -4.10 -3.37
C ASN A 51 -2.78 -4.78 -3.90
N LEU A 52 -3.27 -4.38 -5.08
CA LEU A 52 -4.42 -5.02 -5.73
C LEU A 52 -4.16 -6.49 -6.08
N LEU A 53 -2.98 -6.80 -6.63
CA LEU A 53 -2.60 -8.19 -6.93
C LEU A 53 -2.54 -9.06 -5.67
N VAL A 54 -1.96 -8.55 -4.58
CA VAL A 54 -1.90 -9.29 -3.31
C VAL A 54 -3.30 -9.50 -2.73
N ILE A 55 -4.17 -8.48 -2.78
CA ILE A 55 -5.57 -8.61 -2.38
C ILE A 55 -6.27 -9.69 -3.20
N LEU A 56 -6.10 -9.70 -4.52
CA LEU A 56 -6.70 -10.68 -5.42
C LEU A 56 -6.24 -12.10 -5.08
N CYS A 57 -4.94 -12.30 -4.88
CA CYS A 57 -4.37 -13.58 -4.47
C CYS A 57 -4.92 -14.06 -3.12
N LEU A 58 -5.02 -13.17 -2.13
CA LEU A 58 -5.59 -13.50 -0.81
C LEU A 58 -7.08 -13.86 -0.90
N VAL A 59 -7.85 -13.14 -1.70
CA VAL A 59 -9.28 -13.41 -1.89
C VAL A 59 -9.47 -14.76 -2.58
N ILE A 60 -8.77 -15.02 -3.69
CA ILE A 60 -8.83 -16.31 -4.40
C ILE A 60 -8.43 -17.46 -3.46
N TYR A 61 -7.34 -17.30 -2.72
CA TYR A 61 -6.88 -18.30 -1.76
C TYR A 61 -7.91 -18.57 -0.65
N GLY A 62 -8.54 -17.51 -0.12
CA GLY A 62 -9.60 -17.62 0.88
C GLY A 62 -10.87 -18.29 0.35
N LEU A 63 -11.22 -18.07 -0.92
CA LEU A 63 -12.37 -18.71 -1.57
C LEU A 63 -12.14 -20.21 -1.78
N ILE A 64 -10.92 -20.60 -2.16
CA ILE A 64 -10.52 -22.02 -2.29
C ILE A 64 -10.47 -22.69 -0.90
N ASN A 65 -9.87 -22.02 0.10
CA ASN A 65 -9.76 -22.51 1.47
C ASN A 65 -10.73 -21.79 2.41
N LYS A 66 -12.01 -22.19 2.39
CA LYS A 66 -13.08 -21.54 3.18
C LYS A 66 -12.76 -21.40 4.67
N SER A 67 -12.01 -22.33 5.27
CA SER A 67 -11.57 -22.25 6.68
C SER A 67 -10.68 -21.03 6.97
N GLN A 68 -9.95 -20.54 5.96
CA GLN A 68 -9.04 -19.39 6.07
C GLN A 68 -9.64 -18.10 5.50
N LEU A 69 -10.86 -18.13 4.95
CA LEU A 69 -11.50 -17.01 4.26
C LEU A 69 -11.59 -15.76 5.14
N LYS A 70 -12.03 -15.90 6.39
CA LYS A 70 -12.17 -14.78 7.32
C LYS A 70 -10.85 -14.03 7.55
N ILE A 71 -9.75 -14.76 7.56
CA ILE A 71 -8.41 -14.21 7.85
C ILE A 71 -7.79 -13.63 6.61
N CYS A 72 -7.97 -14.27 5.46
CA CYS A 72 -7.60 -13.71 4.16
C CYS A 72 -8.32 -12.39 3.91
N MET A 73 -9.65 -12.35 4.14
CA MET A 73 -10.45 -11.13 4.08
C MET A 73 -9.91 -10.03 5.00
N LYS A 74 -9.58 -10.38 6.26
CA LYS A 74 -9.02 -9.42 7.22
C LYS A 74 -7.66 -8.87 6.75
N ALA A 75 -6.79 -9.72 6.21
CA ALA A 75 -5.50 -9.29 5.66
C ALA A 75 -5.70 -8.40 4.42
N SER A 76 -6.61 -8.76 3.51
CA SER A 76 -6.96 -7.93 2.36
C SER A 76 -7.50 -6.57 2.77
N MET A 77 -8.38 -6.49 3.77
CA MET A 77 -8.88 -5.21 4.29
C MET A 77 -7.75 -4.32 4.83
N ILE A 78 -6.76 -4.91 5.53
CA ILE A 78 -5.59 -4.16 6.01
C ILE A 78 -4.81 -3.56 4.83
N ILE A 79 -4.60 -4.33 3.76
CA ILE A 79 -3.92 -3.84 2.56
C ILE A 79 -4.75 -2.76 1.86
N CYS A 80 -6.08 -2.89 1.83
CA CYS A 80 -6.96 -1.88 1.23
C CYS A 80 -6.82 -0.49 1.88
N ILE A 81 -6.39 -0.39 3.14
CA ILE A 81 -6.13 0.90 3.81
C ILE A 81 -5.01 1.68 3.09
N ASN A 82 -4.13 1.02 2.34
CA ASN A 82 -3.13 1.72 1.52
C ASN A 82 -3.76 2.56 0.41
N ILE A 83 -4.96 2.23 -0.09
CA ILE A 83 -5.64 2.96 -1.17
C ILE A 83 -6.06 4.38 -0.73
N PRO A 84 -6.81 4.58 0.38
CA PRO A 84 -7.13 5.93 0.84
C PRO A 84 -5.88 6.72 1.22
N ILE A 85 -4.86 6.09 1.80
CA ILE A 85 -3.57 6.75 2.10
C ILE A 85 -2.89 7.24 0.82
N ALA A 86 -2.86 6.39 -0.22
CA ALA A 86 -2.34 6.75 -1.54
C ALA A 86 -3.07 7.97 -2.12
N ILE A 87 -4.40 8.02 -2.04
CA ILE A 87 -5.18 9.17 -2.48
C ILE A 87 -4.77 10.45 -1.72
N ILE A 88 -4.59 10.38 -0.40
CA ILE A 88 -4.11 11.51 0.41
C ILE A 88 -2.73 11.97 -0.07
N TYR A 89 -1.79 11.04 -0.27
CA TYR A 89 -0.44 11.40 -0.76
C TYR A 89 -0.44 12.01 -2.15
N PHE A 90 -1.33 11.56 -3.04
CA PHE A 90 -1.49 12.17 -4.35
C PHE A 90 -1.95 13.63 -4.25
N TYR A 91 -3.01 13.91 -3.48
CA TYR A 91 -3.50 15.28 -3.30
C TYR A 91 -2.48 16.19 -2.60
N VAL A 92 -1.79 15.68 -1.58
CA VAL A 92 -0.74 16.45 -0.90
C VAL A 92 0.42 16.71 -1.87
N GLY A 93 0.83 15.72 -2.66
CA GLY A 93 1.87 15.87 -3.68
C GLY A 93 1.53 16.93 -4.72
N ILE A 94 0.32 16.90 -5.29
CA ILE A 94 -0.16 17.92 -6.23
C ILE A 94 -0.15 19.31 -5.59
N SER A 95 -0.69 19.44 -4.39
CA SER A 95 -0.72 20.72 -3.68
C SER A 95 0.67 21.27 -3.38
N LEU A 96 1.67 20.40 -3.13
CA LEU A 96 3.05 20.82 -2.90
C LEU A 96 3.77 21.21 -4.20
N LEU A 97 3.41 20.59 -5.31
CA LEU A 97 3.98 20.85 -6.63
C LEU A 97 3.30 22.05 -7.33
N ASN A 98 2.22 22.61 -6.76
CA ASN A 98 1.39 23.65 -7.37
C ASN A 98 0.91 23.28 -8.79
N ILE A 99 0.57 22.00 -8.98
CA ILE A 99 -0.03 21.48 -10.23
C ILE A 99 -1.55 21.54 -10.13
#